data_AF-A0A9D1M1A5-F1
#
_entry.id   AF-A0A9D1M1A5-F1
#
_cell.length_a   1.000
_cell.length_b   1.000
_cell.length_c   1.000
_cell.angle_alpha   90.00
_cell.angle_beta   90.00
_cell.angle_gamma   90.00
#
_symmetry.space_group_name_H-M   'P 1'
#
loop_
_entity.id
_entity.type
_entity.pdbx_description
1 polymer ?
#
loop_
_entity_poly.entity_id
_entity_poly.type
_entity_poly.pdbx_seq_one_letter_code
_entity_poly.pdbx_strand_id
1 'polypeptide(L)'
;MLELIIPAVIIVVIMFGFAIFMLKNIVKRINQNTKKYFVDKLQDFDYMIAEKEKEIEILNKKIEKLRKAKENSDDEVVVQVHKKQESREQIVYDIPTPQYREETFFRTYKTLNKEFDINDEKVLKEFIKEHKSEYEEEYQLLENFKNYFTKNAIYECLTLTSEEQLDLVKSVMNEKDKKYIEPLIQKIKVFSVVELLEQIKERMDKINPTIYVYVGRENVNYDYLGSNIKTKLFKNMSKGIMIEYQDKIYDYSI
;
A
#
# COMPACT_ATOMS: atom_id res chain seq x y z
N MET A 1 13.15 68.59 -7.86
CA MET A 1 11.97 67.75 -7.52
C MET A 1 11.70 66.73 -8.62
N LEU A 2 11.38 67.14 -9.86
CA LEU A 2 11.13 66.20 -10.98
C LEU A 2 12.33 65.28 -11.30
N GLU A 3 13.55 65.82 -11.25
CA GLU A 3 14.80 65.08 -11.53
C GLU A 3 15.10 63.95 -10.53
N LEU A 4 14.50 63.97 -9.32
CA LEU A 4 14.61 62.90 -8.32
C LEU A 4 13.44 61.91 -8.39
N ILE A 5 12.28 62.34 -8.89
CA ILE A 5 11.08 61.51 -9.00
C ILE A 5 11.20 60.52 -10.15
N ILE A 6 11.72 60.94 -11.31
CA ILE A 6 11.90 60.08 -12.49
C ILE A 6 12.78 58.85 -12.20
N PRO A 7 13.99 58.98 -11.62
CA PRO A 7 14.81 57.81 -11.28
C PRO A 7 14.18 56.94 -10.20
N ALA A 8 13.46 57.52 -9.22
CA ALA A 8 12.74 56.74 -8.21
C ALA A 8 11.64 55.86 -8.84
N VAL A 9 10.88 56.40 -9.80
CA VAL A 9 9.85 55.65 -10.54
C VAL A 9 10.48 54.53 -11.37
N ILE A 10 11.63 54.78 -12.01
CA ILE A 10 12.36 53.75 -12.77
C ILE A 10 12.81 52.60 -11.86
N ILE A 11 13.34 52.91 -10.67
CA ILE A 11 13.74 51.89 -9.68
C ILE A 11 12.52 51.05 -9.25
N VAL A 12 11.39 51.68 -8.96
CA VAL A 12 10.16 50.96 -8.58
C VAL A 12 9.67 50.04 -9.71
N VAL A 13 9.72 50.50 -10.96
CA VAL A 13 9.36 49.68 -12.13
C VAL A 13 10.30 48.48 -12.30
N ILE A 14 11.60 48.67 -12.10
CA ILE A 14 12.59 47.57 -12.13
C ILE A 14 12.32 46.56 -11.01
N MET A 15 12.05 47.03 -9.79
CA MET A 15 11.69 46.16 -8.66
C MET A 15 10.42 45.36 -8.95
N PHE A 16 9.40 45.99 -9.54
CA PHE A 16 8.17 45.30 -9.96
C PHE A 16 8.43 44.26 -11.05
N GLY A 17 9.26 44.60 -12.04
CA GLY A 17 9.68 43.67 -13.09
C GLY A 17 10.41 42.45 -12.52
N PHE A 18 11.29 42.67 -11.55
CA PHE A 18 12.00 41.60 -10.85
C PHE A 18 11.06 40.72 -10.02
N ALA A 19 10.10 41.33 -9.31
CA ALA A 19 9.08 40.60 -8.55
C ALA A 19 8.23 39.70 -9.46
N ILE A 20 7.79 40.20 -10.63
CA ILE A 20 7.02 39.42 -11.61
C ILE A 20 7.87 38.28 -12.19
N PHE A 21 9.15 38.53 -12.47
CA PHE A 21 10.07 37.49 -12.95
C PHE A 21 10.28 36.39 -11.92
N MET A 22 10.51 36.74 -10.65
CA MET A 22 10.60 35.81 -9.54
C MET A 22 9.32 34.98 -9.39
N LEU A 23 8.15 35.63 -9.45
CA LEU A 23 6.86 34.96 -9.38
C LEU A 23 6.69 33.95 -10.52
N LYS A 24 7.04 34.32 -11.77
CA LYS A 24 7.01 33.41 -12.92
C LYS A 24 7.91 32.18 -12.72
N ASN A 25 9.12 32.38 -12.18
CA ASN A 25 10.05 31.28 -11.92
C ASN A 25 9.57 30.35 -10.80
N ILE A 26 8.96 30.91 -9.75
CA ILE A 26 8.35 30.13 -8.66
C ILE A 26 7.17 29.33 -9.22
N VAL A 27 6.23 29.97 -9.95
CA VAL A 27 5.08 29.30 -10.55
C VAL A 27 5.52 28.19 -11.51
N LYS A 28 6.55 28.40 -12.32
CA LYS A 28 7.07 27.39 -13.24
C LYS A 28 7.63 26.16 -12.49
N ARG A 29 8.40 26.38 -11.42
CA ARG A 29 8.94 25.30 -10.56
C ARG A 29 7.83 24.54 -9.84
N ILE A 30 6.90 25.26 -9.22
CA ILE A 30 5.73 24.67 -8.58
C ILE A 30 4.97 23.83 -9.60
N ASN A 31 4.66 24.35 -10.78
CA ASN A 31 3.87 23.62 -11.77
C ASN A 31 4.55 22.33 -12.24
N GLN A 32 5.87 22.32 -12.44
CA GLN A 32 6.62 21.13 -12.86
C GLN A 32 6.69 20.08 -11.74
N ASN A 33 6.99 20.50 -10.51
CA ASN A 33 7.18 19.58 -9.37
C ASN A 33 5.85 19.10 -8.77
N THR A 34 4.86 20.00 -8.68
CA THR A 34 3.52 19.73 -8.14
C THR A 34 2.73 18.84 -9.08
N LYS A 35 2.77 19.07 -10.41
CA LYS A 35 2.09 18.17 -11.34
C LYS A 35 2.61 16.76 -11.22
N LYS A 36 3.93 16.56 -11.18
CA LYS A 36 4.49 15.22 -11.01
C LYS A 36 4.06 14.59 -9.68
N TYR A 37 4.31 15.28 -8.55
CA TYR A 37 4.03 14.73 -7.22
C TYR A 37 2.54 14.48 -6.95
N PHE A 38 1.66 15.45 -7.26
CA PHE A 38 0.24 15.35 -6.97
C PHE A 38 -0.53 14.52 -7.99
N VAL A 39 -0.13 14.50 -9.28
CA VAL A 39 -0.78 13.60 -10.25
C VAL A 39 -0.43 12.16 -9.92
N ASP A 40 0.83 11.84 -9.64
CA ASP A 40 1.24 10.49 -9.25
C ASP A 40 0.52 10.06 -7.96
N LYS A 41 0.37 10.96 -6.99
CA LYS A 41 -0.39 10.66 -5.75
C LYS A 41 -1.91 10.59 -5.93
N LEU A 42 -2.49 11.36 -6.84
CA LEU A 42 -3.92 11.26 -7.15
C LEU A 42 -4.23 9.94 -7.85
N GLN A 43 -3.36 9.47 -8.73
CA GLN A 43 -3.49 8.15 -9.35
C GLN A 43 -3.42 7.02 -8.30
N ASP A 44 -2.51 7.11 -7.32
CA ASP A 44 -2.46 6.18 -6.18
C ASP A 44 -3.81 6.17 -5.40
N PHE A 45 -4.41 7.34 -5.18
CA PHE A 45 -5.70 7.45 -4.49
C PHE A 45 -6.86 6.92 -5.31
N ASP A 46 -6.93 7.22 -6.60
CA ASP A 46 -7.97 6.68 -7.50
C ASP A 46 -7.93 5.13 -7.51
N TYR A 47 -6.73 4.55 -7.50
CA TYR A 47 -6.56 3.10 -7.36
C TYR A 47 -7.07 2.55 -6.02
N MET A 48 -6.67 3.16 -4.89
CA MET A 48 -7.13 2.75 -3.56
C MET A 48 -8.64 2.94 -3.37
N ILE A 49 -9.22 4.01 -3.93
CA ILE A 49 -10.66 4.26 -3.89
C ILE A 49 -11.40 3.17 -4.68
N ALA A 50 -10.94 2.85 -5.89
CA ALA A 50 -11.53 1.78 -6.69
C ALA A 50 -11.45 0.40 -5.98
N GLU A 51 -10.37 0.12 -5.25
CA GLU A 51 -10.24 -1.09 -4.45
C GLU A 51 -11.22 -1.10 -3.27
N LYS A 52 -11.34 0.03 -2.55
CA LYS A 52 -12.28 0.18 -1.44
C LYS A 52 -13.75 0.13 -1.89
N GLU A 53 -14.07 0.67 -3.05
CA GLU A 53 -15.41 0.55 -3.65
C GLU A 53 -15.76 -0.90 -3.97
N LYS A 54 -14.81 -1.68 -4.52
CA LYS A 54 -14.99 -3.12 -4.72
C LYS A 54 -15.18 -3.87 -3.41
N GLU A 55 -14.41 -3.56 -2.36
CA GLU A 55 -14.59 -4.13 -1.03
C GLU A 55 -15.99 -3.83 -0.48
N ILE A 56 -16.46 -2.59 -0.61
CA ILE A 56 -17.81 -2.15 -0.20
C ILE A 56 -18.88 -2.89 -1.00
N GLU A 57 -18.71 -3.05 -2.31
CA GLU A 57 -19.66 -3.79 -3.15
C GLU A 57 -19.76 -5.27 -2.74
N ILE A 58 -18.62 -5.90 -2.45
CA ILE A 58 -18.57 -7.28 -1.94
C ILE A 58 -19.25 -7.37 -0.56
N LEU A 59 -19.00 -6.40 0.33
CA LEU A 59 -19.63 -6.34 1.65
C LEU A 59 -21.15 -6.20 1.53
N ASN A 60 -21.62 -5.29 0.68
CA ASN A 60 -23.04 -5.06 0.42
C ASN A 60 -23.72 -6.31 -0.14
N LYS A 61 -23.07 -7.02 -1.09
CA LYS A 61 -23.56 -8.31 -1.58
C LYS A 61 -23.63 -9.38 -0.47
N LYS A 62 -22.68 -9.39 0.47
CA LYS A 62 -22.67 -10.31 1.62
C LYS A 62 -23.82 -9.97 2.58
N ILE A 63 -24.04 -8.69 2.88
CA ILE A 63 -25.16 -8.20 3.70
C ILE A 63 -26.51 -8.54 3.07
N GLU A 64 -26.65 -8.36 1.76
CA GLU A 64 -27.89 -8.65 1.04
C GLU A 64 -28.19 -10.16 1.04
N LYS A 65 -27.18 -11.01 0.86
CA LYS A 65 -27.30 -12.47 1.00
C LYS A 65 -27.71 -12.89 2.41
N LEU A 66 -27.11 -12.27 3.44
CA LEU A 66 -27.46 -12.54 4.83
C LEU A 66 -28.88 -12.08 5.17
N ARG A 67 -29.33 -10.94 4.63
CA ARG A 67 -30.71 -10.47 4.74
C ARG A 67 -31.71 -11.43 4.09
N LYS A 68 -31.44 -11.87 2.87
CA LYS A 68 -32.27 -12.88 2.17
C LYS A 68 -32.28 -14.22 2.90
N ALA A 69 -31.16 -14.65 3.46
CA ALA A 69 -31.10 -15.87 4.28
C ALA A 69 -31.93 -15.73 5.57
N LYS A 70 -31.95 -14.54 6.18
CA LYS A 70 -32.72 -14.23 7.38
C LYS A 70 -34.23 -14.13 7.11
N GLU A 71 -34.63 -13.58 5.95
CA GLU A 71 -36.05 -13.57 5.51
C GLU A 71 -36.56 -14.97 5.15
N ASN A 72 -35.70 -15.86 4.65
CA ASN A 72 -36.07 -17.25 4.30
C ASN A 72 -35.99 -18.22 5.50
N SER A 73 -35.74 -17.74 6.73
CA SER A 73 -35.60 -18.59 7.92
C SER A 73 -36.89 -18.76 8.75
N ASP A 74 -38.00 -18.12 8.36
CA ASP A 74 -39.27 -18.18 9.10
C ASP A 74 -40.38 -19.03 8.44
N ASP A 75 -40.10 -19.75 7.35
CA ASP A 75 -41.05 -20.73 6.80
C ASP A 75 -40.36 -22.08 6.51
N GLU A 76 -40.67 -23.08 7.34
CA GLU A 76 -40.45 -24.49 7.02
C GLU A 76 -41.28 -24.85 5.79
N VAL A 77 -40.67 -24.78 4.60
CA VAL A 77 -41.20 -25.45 3.42
C VAL A 77 -40.24 -26.57 3.02
N VAL A 78 -40.60 -27.79 3.43
CA VAL A 78 -40.04 -29.03 2.89
C VAL A 78 -40.38 -29.11 1.41
N VAL A 79 -39.48 -28.63 0.54
CA VAL A 79 -39.60 -28.84 -0.90
C VAL A 79 -39.05 -30.22 -1.24
N GLN A 80 -39.95 -31.20 -1.33
CA GLN A 80 -39.66 -32.47 -2.01
C GLN A 80 -39.43 -32.20 -3.51
N VAL A 81 -38.15 -32.20 -3.92
CA VAL A 81 -37.79 -32.12 -5.33
C VAL A 81 -38.11 -33.47 -6.00
N HIS A 82 -39.28 -33.55 -6.63
CA HIS A 82 -39.56 -34.62 -7.60
C HIS A 82 -38.67 -34.41 -8.82
N LYS A 83 -37.71 -35.33 -9.00
CA LYS A 83 -36.73 -35.32 -10.08
C LYS A 83 -37.42 -35.70 -11.39
N LYS A 84 -37.87 -34.71 -12.18
CA LYS A 84 -38.32 -34.95 -13.55
C LYS A 84 -37.08 -35.19 -14.42
N GLN A 85 -36.84 -36.45 -14.78
CA GLN A 85 -35.84 -36.84 -15.77
C GLN A 85 -36.33 -36.39 -17.15
N GLU A 86 -35.87 -35.23 -17.62
CA GLU A 86 -35.92 -34.91 -19.03
C GLU A 86 -34.67 -35.48 -19.70
N SER A 87 -34.86 -36.52 -20.52
CA SER A 87 -33.83 -37.07 -21.38
C SER A 87 -33.44 -36.02 -22.42
N ARG A 88 -32.40 -35.24 -22.13
CA ARG A 88 -31.76 -34.40 -23.14
C ARG A 88 -30.91 -35.31 -24.02
N GLU A 89 -31.32 -35.47 -25.27
CA GLU A 89 -30.49 -36.10 -26.30
C GLU A 89 -29.16 -35.35 -26.38
N GLN A 90 -28.06 -36.06 -26.09
CA GLN A 90 -26.71 -35.51 -26.21
C GLN A 90 -26.40 -35.35 -27.69
N ILE A 91 -26.35 -34.11 -28.16
CA ILE A 91 -25.74 -33.78 -29.45
C ILE A 91 -24.23 -33.99 -29.28
N VAL A 92 -23.72 -35.06 -29.88
CA VAL A 92 -22.28 -35.38 -29.91
C VAL A 92 -21.64 -34.51 -30.99
N TYR A 93 -20.80 -33.57 -30.58
CA TYR A 93 -19.91 -32.85 -31.50
C TYR A 93 -18.56 -33.56 -31.53
N ASP A 94 -18.10 -33.97 -32.72
CA ASP A 94 -16.78 -34.60 -32.96
C ASP A 94 -15.68 -33.53 -33.06
N ILE A 95 -15.62 -32.67 -32.04
CA ILE A 95 -14.56 -31.68 -31.87
C ILE A 95 -13.67 -32.24 -30.74
N PRO A 96 -12.35 -32.35 -30.92
CA PRO A 96 -11.46 -32.75 -29.83
C PRO A 96 -11.53 -31.69 -28.73
N THR A 97 -12.44 -31.87 -27.78
CA THR A 97 -12.53 -31.05 -26.59
C THR A 97 -11.32 -31.36 -25.72
N PRO A 98 -10.47 -30.37 -25.41
CA PRO A 98 -9.38 -30.59 -24.48
C PRO A 98 -9.98 -31.05 -23.15
N GLN A 99 -9.37 -32.06 -22.53
CA GLN A 99 -9.75 -32.51 -21.19
C GLN A 99 -9.31 -31.46 -20.17
N TYR A 100 -10.07 -30.38 -20.03
CA TYR A 100 -9.80 -29.31 -19.06
C TYR A 100 -10.08 -29.72 -17.60
N ARG A 101 -10.71 -30.88 -17.37
CA ARG A 101 -10.93 -31.42 -16.03
C ARG A 101 -9.94 -32.55 -15.76
N GLU A 102 -9.01 -32.32 -14.85
CA GLU A 102 -8.27 -33.40 -14.21
C GLU A 102 -9.25 -34.30 -13.45
N GLU A 103 -9.47 -35.52 -13.95
CA GLU A 103 -10.34 -36.51 -13.31
C GLU A 103 -9.83 -36.94 -11.93
N THR A 104 -8.53 -36.78 -11.69
CA THR A 104 -7.84 -37.14 -10.45
C THR A 104 -7.70 -36.00 -9.46
N PHE A 105 -8.07 -34.76 -9.82
CA PHE A 105 -7.86 -33.55 -8.99
C PHE A 105 -8.29 -33.74 -7.54
N PHE A 106 -9.53 -34.21 -7.30
CA PHE A 106 -10.04 -34.38 -5.95
C PHE A 106 -9.29 -35.43 -5.14
N ARG A 107 -8.78 -36.48 -5.79
CA ARG A 107 -7.96 -37.52 -5.13
C ARG A 107 -6.59 -36.94 -4.79
N THR A 108 -5.94 -36.29 -5.75
CA THR A 108 -4.64 -35.63 -5.56
C THR A 108 -4.72 -34.56 -4.48
N TYR A 109 -5.74 -33.69 -4.50
CA TYR A 109 -5.98 -32.66 -3.50
C TYR A 109 -6.22 -33.26 -2.10
N LYS A 110 -7.00 -34.34 -1.99
CA LYS A 110 -7.25 -35.01 -0.71
C LYS A 110 -5.97 -35.64 -0.14
N THR A 111 -5.14 -36.26 -0.97
CA THR A 111 -3.83 -36.79 -0.57
C THR A 111 -2.91 -35.66 -0.14
N LEU A 112 -2.79 -34.60 -0.94
CA LEU A 112 -1.98 -33.42 -0.64
C LEU A 112 -2.41 -32.79 0.70
N ASN A 113 -3.70 -32.60 0.92
CA ASN A 113 -4.22 -32.01 2.16
C ASN A 113 -3.97 -32.89 3.40
N LYS A 114 -3.85 -34.22 3.21
CA LYS A 114 -3.51 -35.16 4.28
C LYS A 114 -2.02 -35.14 4.63
N GLU A 115 -1.16 -34.97 3.62
CA GLU A 115 0.30 -34.91 3.82
C GLU A 115 0.78 -33.50 4.21
N PHE A 116 0.06 -32.46 3.79
CA PHE A 116 0.33 -31.06 4.13
C PHE A 116 -0.21 -30.74 5.53
N ASP A 117 0.48 -31.23 6.56
CA ASP A 117 0.18 -30.99 7.98
C ASP A 117 1.19 -30.01 8.59
N ILE A 118 1.04 -28.73 8.24
CA ILE A 118 1.88 -27.64 8.77
C ILE A 118 1.23 -27.08 10.03
N ASN A 119 2.02 -26.99 11.11
CA ASN A 119 1.64 -26.26 12.32
C ASN A 119 2.00 -24.78 12.17
N ASP A 120 1.07 -24.02 11.59
CA ASP A 120 1.20 -22.59 11.32
C ASP A 120 1.65 -21.78 12.56
N GLU A 121 1.07 -22.08 13.73
CA GLU A 121 1.40 -21.37 14.97
C GLU A 121 2.85 -21.64 15.41
N LYS A 122 3.35 -22.86 15.24
CA LYS A 122 4.75 -23.19 15.51
C LYS A 122 5.69 -22.46 14.55
N VAL A 123 5.37 -22.46 13.25
CA VAL A 123 6.13 -21.74 12.22
C VAL A 123 6.22 -20.25 12.58
N LEU A 124 5.10 -19.63 12.95
CA LEU A 124 5.07 -18.22 13.36
C LEU A 124 5.91 -17.96 14.62
N LYS A 125 5.81 -18.80 15.66
CA LYS A 125 6.60 -18.64 16.89
C LYS A 125 8.10 -18.75 16.63
N GLU A 126 8.51 -19.70 15.79
CA GLU A 126 9.90 -19.85 15.37
C GLU A 126 10.35 -18.62 14.56
N PHE A 127 9.53 -18.19 13.60
CA PHE A 127 9.80 -17.00 12.79
C PHE A 127 10.00 -15.74 13.63
N ILE A 128 9.09 -15.46 14.59
CA ILE A 128 9.18 -14.30 15.50
C ILE A 128 10.45 -14.36 16.35
N LYS A 129 10.83 -15.57 16.81
CA LYS A 129 12.03 -15.75 17.64
C LYS A 129 13.31 -15.47 16.86
N GLU A 130 13.36 -15.88 15.60
CA GLU A 130 14.50 -15.66 14.70
C GLU A 130 14.59 -14.21 14.22
N HIS A 131 13.45 -13.53 14.03
CA HIS A 131 13.38 -12.20 13.43
C HIS A 131 13.10 -11.07 14.44
N LYS A 132 13.78 -11.08 15.60
CA LYS A 132 13.67 -9.97 16.56
C LYS A 132 13.96 -8.63 15.86
N SER A 133 13.07 -7.67 16.04
CA SER A 133 13.14 -6.36 15.39
C SER A 133 14.37 -5.58 15.88
N GLU A 134 15.48 -5.70 15.15
CA GLU A 134 16.70 -4.91 15.39
C GLU A 134 16.55 -3.45 14.95
N TYR A 135 15.51 -3.14 14.16
CA TYR A 135 15.31 -1.87 13.50
C TYR A 135 14.15 -1.04 14.06
N GLU A 136 13.56 -1.44 15.18
CA GLU A 136 12.43 -0.74 15.81
C GLU A 136 12.72 0.76 16.03
N GLU A 137 13.90 1.08 16.57
CA GLU A 137 14.33 2.46 16.82
C GLU A 137 14.50 3.26 15.53
N GLU A 138 15.09 2.64 14.49
CA GLU A 138 15.29 3.28 13.19
C GLU A 138 13.95 3.54 12.51
N TYR A 139 13.04 2.57 12.52
CA TYR A 139 11.72 2.70 11.93
C TYR A 139 10.92 3.84 12.57
N GLN A 140 10.89 3.90 13.91
CA GLN A 140 10.20 4.97 14.63
C GLN A 140 10.81 6.35 14.35
N LEU A 141 12.14 6.44 14.24
CA LEU A 141 12.82 7.69 13.85
C LEU A 141 12.41 8.16 12.46
N LEU A 142 12.45 7.26 11.47
CA LEU A 142 12.07 7.57 10.09
C LEU A 142 10.58 7.94 9.98
N GLU A 143 9.71 7.24 10.72
CA GLU A 143 8.28 7.56 10.77
C GLU A 143 8.03 8.96 11.35
N ASN A 144 8.65 9.27 12.48
CA ASN A 144 8.54 10.59 13.12
C ASN A 144 9.07 11.70 12.21
N PHE A 145 10.22 11.47 11.56
CA PHE A 145 10.79 12.44 10.65
C PHE A 145 9.91 12.69 9.43
N LYS A 146 9.37 11.62 8.83
CA LYS A 146 8.42 11.71 7.72
C LYS A 146 7.18 12.55 8.10
N ASN A 147 6.73 12.47 9.35
CA ASN A 147 5.57 13.22 9.82
C ASN A 147 5.79 14.75 9.89
N TYR A 148 7.04 15.25 9.88
CA TYR A 148 7.32 16.68 9.71
C TYR A 148 6.90 17.19 8.32
N PHE A 149 6.90 16.32 7.31
CA PHE A 149 6.57 16.67 5.94
C PHE A 149 5.07 16.52 5.67
N THR A 150 4.29 17.41 6.27
CA THR A 150 2.87 17.54 5.92
C THR A 150 2.70 18.00 4.47
N LYS A 151 1.50 17.84 3.89
CA LYS A 151 1.22 18.26 2.51
C LYS A 151 1.59 19.74 2.26
N ASN A 152 1.33 20.62 3.22
CA ASN A 152 1.66 22.03 3.14
C ASN A 152 3.18 22.26 3.22
N ALA A 153 3.86 21.58 4.16
CA ALA A 153 5.31 21.66 4.28
C ALA A 153 6.02 21.18 3.01
N ILE A 154 5.52 20.10 2.38
CA ILE A 154 6.04 19.62 1.09
C ILE A 154 5.82 20.67 0.00
N TYR A 155 4.62 21.26 -0.09
CA TYR A 155 4.33 22.29 -1.07
C TYR A 155 5.26 23.51 -0.90
N GLU A 156 5.45 23.99 0.33
CA GLU A 156 6.36 25.09 0.64
C GLU A 156 7.80 24.75 0.27
N CYS A 157 8.27 23.53 0.59
CA CYS A 157 9.60 23.06 0.18
C CYS A 157 9.76 23.07 -1.34
N LEU A 158 8.73 22.68 -2.11
CA LEU A 158 8.80 22.63 -3.57
C LEU A 158 8.88 24.04 -4.22
N THR A 159 8.60 25.10 -3.48
CA THR A 159 8.82 26.49 -3.94
C THR A 159 10.28 26.92 -3.89
N LEU A 160 11.08 26.25 -3.05
CA LEU A 160 12.49 26.53 -2.79
C LEU A 160 13.41 25.84 -3.82
N THR A 161 14.63 26.35 -3.96
CA THR A 161 15.71 25.70 -4.71
C THR A 161 16.20 24.43 -4.01
N SER A 162 16.91 23.55 -4.71
CA SER A 162 17.45 22.32 -4.12
C SER A 162 18.38 22.56 -2.93
N GLU A 163 19.16 23.64 -2.96
CA GLU A 163 20.06 24.02 -1.85
C GLU A 163 19.25 24.51 -0.64
N GLU A 164 18.29 25.41 -0.86
CA GLU A 164 17.40 25.91 0.21
C GLU A 164 16.54 24.80 0.82
N GLN A 165 16.07 23.84 0.01
CA GLN A 165 15.38 22.65 0.49
C GLN A 165 16.28 21.82 1.40
N LEU A 166 17.54 21.60 1.01
CA LEU A 166 18.49 20.82 1.79
C LEU A 166 18.80 21.50 3.13
N ASP A 167 18.99 22.83 3.11
CA ASP A 167 19.26 23.61 4.32
C ASP A 167 18.06 23.56 5.28
N LEU A 168 16.84 23.71 4.76
CA LEU A 168 15.63 23.59 5.55
C LEU A 168 15.52 22.21 6.20
N VAL A 169 15.74 21.14 5.42
CA VAL A 169 15.70 19.76 5.92
C VAL A 169 16.76 19.53 6.99
N LYS A 170 17.99 19.99 6.78
CA LYS A 170 19.07 19.88 7.78
C LYS A 170 18.79 20.67 9.05
N SER A 171 18.07 21.78 8.96
CA SER A 171 17.73 22.61 10.13
C SER A 171 16.75 21.94 11.09
N VAL A 172 15.90 21.02 10.60
CA VAL A 172 14.91 20.30 11.43
C VAL A 172 15.40 18.95 11.93
N MET A 173 16.57 18.50 11.48
CA MET A 173 17.17 17.22 11.86
C MET A 173 17.86 17.28 13.22
N ASN A 174 17.53 16.34 14.10
CA ASN A 174 18.31 16.09 15.32
C ASN A 174 19.53 15.18 15.04
N GLU A 175 20.42 15.00 16.02
CA GLU A 175 21.62 14.16 15.86
C GLU A 175 21.32 12.69 15.55
N LYS A 176 20.17 12.16 16.02
CA LYS A 176 19.74 10.80 15.69
C LYS A 176 19.21 10.71 14.26
N ASP A 177 18.47 11.72 13.80
CA ASP A 177 17.97 11.84 12.43
C ASP A 177 19.16 11.83 11.46
N LYS A 178 20.20 12.61 11.74
CA LYS A 178 21.42 12.69 10.92
C LYS A 178 22.04 11.31 10.67
N LYS A 179 22.06 10.44 11.69
CA LYS A 179 22.65 9.09 11.56
C LYS A 179 21.98 8.25 10.47
N TYR A 180 20.66 8.35 10.31
CA TYR A 180 19.88 7.49 9.40
C TYR A 180 19.49 8.19 8.11
N ILE A 181 19.34 9.51 8.12
CA ILE A 181 18.80 10.29 7.00
C ILE A 181 19.91 10.89 6.14
N GLU A 182 21.04 11.31 6.70
CA GLU A 182 22.16 11.84 5.91
C GLU A 182 22.66 10.84 4.85
N PRO A 183 22.78 9.52 5.13
CA PRO A 183 23.11 8.52 4.11
C PRO A 183 22.07 8.42 2.99
N LEU A 184 20.79 8.72 3.26
CA LEU A 184 19.72 8.74 2.26
C LEU A 184 19.84 10.00 1.38
N ILE A 185 20.13 11.15 1.99
CA ILE A 185 20.36 12.41 1.28
C ILE A 185 21.53 12.28 0.30
N GLN A 186 22.62 11.63 0.71
CA GLN A 186 23.83 11.46 -0.13
C GLN A 186 23.59 10.64 -1.40
N LYS A 187 22.54 9.83 -1.46
CA LYS A 187 22.17 9.09 -2.68
C LYS A 187 21.53 9.98 -3.74
N ILE A 188 21.03 11.15 -3.35
CA ILE A 188 20.28 12.07 -4.20
C ILE A 188 21.25 13.04 -4.88
N LYS A 189 21.33 12.98 -6.21
CA LYS A 189 22.26 13.84 -6.99
C LYS A 189 21.85 15.31 -6.98
N VAL A 190 20.56 15.59 -7.13
CA VAL A 190 19.99 16.94 -7.08
C VAL A 190 18.91 16.90 -6.02
N PHE A 191 19.15 17.55 -4.89
CA PHE A 191 18.27 17.41 -3.74
C PHE A 191 16.84 17.82 -4.07
N SER A 192 15.91 16.95 -3.67
CA SER A 192 14.47 17.16 -3.75
C SER A 192 13.84 16.49 -2.54
N VAL A 193 13.00 17.22 -1.82
CA VAL A 193 12.25 16.67 -0.67
C VAL A 193 11.40 15.47 -1.07
N VAL A 194 10.89 15.44 -2.32
CA VAL A 194 10.11 14.30 -2.83
C VAL A 194 10.96 13.04 -2.92
N GLU A 195 12.17 13.16 -3.46
CA GLU A 195 13.08 12.02 -3.62
C GLU A 195 13.60 11.54 -2.27
N LEU A 196 13.81 12.44 -1.32
CA LEU A 196 14.14 12.08 0.07
C LEU A 196 13.01 11.27 0.72
N LEU A 197 11.76 11.70 0.58
CA LEU A 197 10.60 10.99 1.14
C LEU A 197 10.42 9.61 0.48
N GLU A 198 10.77 9.46 -0.79
CA GLU A 198 10.78 8.17 -1.48
C GLU A 198 11.88 7.25 -0.93
N GLN A 199 13.10 7.75 -0.75
CA GLN A 199 14.20 7.00 -0.13
C GLN A 199 13.88 6.58 1.31
N ILE A 200 13.24 7.46 2.09
CA ILE A 200 12.77 7.16 3.45
C ILE A 200 11.71 6.05 3.40
N LYS A 201 10.73 6.15 2.49
CA LYS A 201 9.69 5.12 2.33
C LYS A 201 10.31 3.76 1.99
N GLU A 202 11.21 3.72 1.00
CA GLU A 202 11.88 2.48 0.59
C GLU A 202 12.67 1.86 1.75
N ARG A 203 13.35 2.68 2.56
CA ARG A 203 14.05 2.20 3.75
C ARG A 203 13.09 1.68 4.81
N MET A 204 11.99 2.40 5.08
CA MET A 204 10.96 1.99 6.02
C MET A 204 10.32 0.66 5.63
N ASP A 205 10.04 0.42 4.34
CA ASP A 205 9.44 -0.81 3.85
C ASP A 205 10.38 -2.02 4.12
N LYS A 206 11.70 -1.83 3.94
CA LYS A 206 12.73 -2.85 4.20
C LYS A 206 12.98 -3.15 5.67
N ILE A 207 12.62 -2.24 6.58
CA ILE A 207 12.87 -2.41 8.02
C ILE A 207 11.58 -2.46 8.84
N ASN A 208 10.42 -2.54 8.16
CA ASN A 208 9.12 -2.52 8.82
C ASN A 208 9.03 -3.64 9.87
N PRO A 209 8.80 -3.31 11.15
CA PRO A 209 8.71 -4.30 12.22
C PRO A 209 7.41 -5.11 12.19
N THR A 210 6.44 -4.70 11.37
CA THR A 210 5.14 -5.37 11.26
C THR A 210 5.27 -6.67 10.47
N ILE A 211 4.82 -7.77 11.06
CA ILE A 211 4.71 -9.07 10.41
C ILE A 211 3.28 -9.24 9.93
N TYR A 212 3.08 -9.30 8.61
CA TYR A 212 1.78 -9.59 8.03
C TYR A 212 1.63 -11.08 7.79
N VAL A 213 0.59 -11.69 8.35
CA VAL A 213 0.29 -13.12 8.18
C VAL A 213 -0.95 -13.27 7.33
N TYR A 214 -0.82 -13.83 6.14
CA TYR A 214 -1.94 -14.10 5.26
C TYR A 214 -2.50 -15.49 5.51
N VAL A 215 -3.83 -15.57 5.67
CA VAL A 215 -4.57 -16.81 5.94
C VAL A 215 -5.70 -17.00 4.92
N GLY A 216 -5.98 -18.26 4.58
CA GLY A 216 -7.06 -18.60 3.63
C GLY A 216 -8.49 -18.54 4.21
N ARG A 217 -8.64 -18.48 5.54
CA ARG A 217 -9.94 -18.61 6.21
C ARG A 217 -10.23 -17.43 7.13
N GLU A 218 -11.47 -16.92 7.08
CA GLU A 218 -11.93 -15.77 7.89
C GLU A 218 -11.90 -16.03 9.40
N ASN A 219 -11.92 -17.29 9.84
CA ASN A 219 -11.95 -17.68 11.26
C ASN A 219 -10.56 -17.91 11.87
N VAL A 220 -9.48 -17.69 11.12
CA VAL A 220 -8.10 -17.83 11.61
C VAL A 220 -7.53 -16.45 11.86
N ASN A 221 -6.97 -16.23 13.05
CA ASN A 221 -6.34 -14.98 13.45
C ASN A 221 -5.10 -15.32 14.29
N TYR A 222 -3.97 -14.67 14.01
CA TYR A 222 -2.69 -14.83 14.70
C TYR A 222 -2.19 -13.53 15.37
N ASP A 223 -3.01 -12.48 15.44
CA ASP A 223 -2.67 -11.18 16.02
C ASP A 223 -2.33 -11.31 17.52
N TYR A 224 -2.86 -12.33 18.19
CA TYR A 224 -2.57 -12.62 19.59
C TYR A 224 -1.11 -13.03 19.85
N LEU A 225 -0.34 -13.38 18.81
CA LEU A 225 1.06 -13.80 18.94
C LEU A 225 2.01 -12.63 19.18
N GLY A 226 1.60 -11.38 18.94
CA GLY A 226 2.44 -10.19 19.14
C GLY A 226 1.78 -8.90 18.67
N SER A 227 2.15 -7.77 19.28
CA SER A 227 1.59 -6.45 18.96
C SER A 227 1.93 -5.95 17.55
N ASN A 228 2.99 -6.48 16.96
CA ASN A 228 3.45 -6.18 15.61
C ASN A 228 2.94 -7.18 14.57
N ILE A 229 2.04 -8.10 14.92
CA ILE A 229 1.51 -9.12 14.02
C ILE A 229 0.13 -8.72 13.55
N LYS A 230 -0.10 -8.79 12.24
CA LYS A 230 -1.38 -8.47 11.62
C LYS A 230 -1.80 -9.56 10.65
N THR A 231 -2.94 -10.18 10.93
CA THR A 231 -3.52 -11.22 10.10
C THR A 231 -4.36 -10.60 8.99
N LYS A 232 -4.14 -11.04 7.76
CA LYS A 232 -4.88 -10.60 6.57
C LYS A 232 -5.51 -11.81 5.88
N LEU A 233 -6.71 -11.64 5.34
CA LEU A 233 -7.37 -12.69 4.56
C LEU A 233 -6.84 -12.71 3.12
N PHE A 234 -6.37 -13.87 2.66
CA PHE A 234 -6.01 -14.10 1.25
C PHE A 234 -6.85 -15.26 0.69
N LYS A 235 -7.92 -14.93 -0.04
CA LYS A 235 -8.95 -15.89 -0.49
C LYS A 235 -8.46 -16.91 -1.52
N ASN A 236 -7.32 -16.66 -2.14
CA ASN A 236 -6.73 -17.57 -3.13
C ASN A 236 -5.82 -18.63 -2.50
N MET A 237 -5.82 -18.74 -1.17
CA MET A 237 -5.09 -19.75 -0.40
C MET A 237 -6.02 -20.87 0.05
N SER A 238 -5.64 -22.12 -0.21
CA SER A 238 -6.37 -23.30 0.22
C SER A 238 -5.97 -23.71 1.65
N LYS A 239 -4.66 -23.78 1.96
CA LYS A 239 -4.16 -24.16 3.29
C LYS A 239 -2.78 -23.56 3.58
N GLY A 240 -2.45 -23.43 4.87
CA GLY A 240 -1.17 -22.87 5.33
C GLY A 240 -1.25 -21.36 5.56
N ILE A 241 -0.07 -20.73 5.56
CA ILE A 241 0.10 -19.29 5.78
C ILE A 241 1.15 -18.70 4.84
N MET A 242 1.02 -17.43 4.50
CA MET A 242 2.13 -16.65 3.97
C MET A 242 2.53 -15.59 4.99
N ILE A 243 3.82 -15.37 5.16
CA ILE A 243 4.36 -14.35 6.07
C ILE A 243 5.03 -13.30 5.21
N GLU A 244 4.60 -12.04 5.32
CA GLU A 244 5.27 -10.88 4.73
C GLU A 244 5.95 -10.08 5.83
N TYR A 245 7.26 -9.91 5.71
CA TYR A 245 8.08 -9.18 6.66
C TYR A 245 9.28 -8.56 5.95
N GLN A 246 9.54 -7.26 6.17
CA GLN A 246 10.71 -6.56 5.63
C GLN A 246 10.91 -6.73 4.11
N ASP A 247 9.86 -6.48 3.32
CA ASP A 247 9.86 -6.60 1.84
C ASP A 247 10.18 -8.03 1.34
N LYS A 248 9.95 -9.05 2.17
CA LYS A 248 10.09 -10.47 1.82
C LYS A 248 8.81 -11.22 2.10
N ILE A 249 8.50 -12.18 1.22
CA ILE A 249 7.37 -13.10 1.37
C ILE A 249 7.93 -14.50 1.61
N TYR A 250 7.46 -15.13 2.68
CA TYR A 250 7.75 -16.51 3.04
C TYR A 250 6.45 -17.30 2.87
N ASP A 251 6.42 -18.16 1.86
CA ASP A 251 5.22 -18.91 1.49
C ASP A 251 5.26 -20.33 2.07
N TYR A 252 4.34 -20.60 3.00
CA TYR A 252 4.09 -21.92 3.59
C TYR A 252 2.68 -22.38 3.24
N SER A 253 2.17 -21.97 2.08
CA SER A 253 0.79 -22.20 1.67
C SER A 253 0.66 -23.01 0.37
N ILE A 254 -0.55 -23.53 0.16
CA ILE A 254 -1.03 -24.21 -1.06
C ILE A 254 -2.40 -23.70 -1.44
#